data_AF-A0A9Q3CPW0-F1
#
_entry.id   AF-A0A9Q3CPW0-F1
#
_cell.length_a   1.000
_cell.length_b   1.000
_cell.length_c   1.000
_cell.angle_alpha   90.00
_cell.angle_beta   90.00
_cell.angle_gamma   90.00
#
_symmetry.space_group_name_H-M   'P 1'
#
loop_
_entity.id
_entity.type
_entity.pdbx_description
1 polymer ?
#
loop_
_entity_poly.entity_id
_entity_poly.type
_entity_poly.pdbx_seq_one_letter_code
_entity_poly.pdbx_strand_id
1 'polypeptide(L)'
;MIHLQDLESPTKVAHMDWVTKLTSSGDRIYNYCLVIVDRYRKTPIFLPCHKGDTAMDTALLLWNRVMSHAGLFKDIISDRDPKFTSALCTNIHRFFGSKLLFSTEYHPQTDGLSERMIETLEDMISRSYAYGLEFKDSYGFTHDC
;
A
#
# COMPACT_ATOMS: atom_id res chain seq x y z
N MET A 1 24.76 -21.19 -1.25
CA MET A 1 23.94 -21.08 -2.48
C MET A 1 22.49 -21.11 -2.02
N ILE A 2 21.89 -19.93 -1.81
CA ILE A 2 20.50 -19.86 -1.34
C ILE A 2 19.64 -20.21 -2.55
N HIS A 3 18.97 -21.36 -2.46
CA HIS A 3 18.01 -21.82 -3.46
C HIS A 3 16.80 -20.90 -3.35
N LEU A 4 16.81 -19.77 -4.07
CA LEU A 4 15.60 -19.03 -4.38
C LEU A 4 14.75 -20.00 -5.19
N GLN A 5 13.82 -20.67 -4.52
CA GLN A 5 12.73 -21.34 -5.23
C GLN A 5 12.06 -20.24 -6.05
N ASP A 6 12.20 -20.34 -7.36
CA ASP A 6 11.41 -19.57 -8.30
C ASP A 6 9.94 -19.87 -7.98
N LEU A 7 9.33 -18.97 -7.20
CA LEU A 7 7.92 -19.00 -6.91
C LEU A 7 7.21 -18.65 -8.22
N GLU A 8 6.98 -19.66 -9.05
CA GLU A 8 6.03 -19.61 -10.17
C GLU A 8 4.64 -19.31 -9.58
N SER A 9 4.38 -18.04 -9.30
CA SER A 9 3.15 -17.57 -8.69
C SER A 9 2.32 -16.86 -9.77
N PRO A 10 1.09 -17.32 -10.04
CA PRO A 10 0.25 -16.74 -11.06
C PRO A 10 -0.12 -15.33 -10.60
N THR A 11 0.39 -14.33 -11.33
CA THR A 11 0.09 -12.90 -11.21
C THR A 11 0.36 -12.29 -9.82
N LYS A 12 1.57 -11.74 -9.61
CA LYS A 12 1.91 -10.88 -8.46
C LYS A 12 1.18 -9.54 -8.56
N VAL A 13 -0.13 -9.54 -8.31
CA VAL A 13 -0.97 -8.35 -8.32
C VAL A 13 -1.17 -7.84 -6.91
N ALA A 14 -0.97 -6.55 -6.71
CA ALA A 14 -1.32 -5.87 -5.46
C ALA A 14 -2.39 -4.80 -5.73
N HIS A 15 -3.24 -4.56 -4.74
CA HIS A 15 -4.13 -3.40 -4.71
C HIS A 15 -3.58 -2.40 -3.71
N MET A 16 -3.61 -1.12 -4.03
CA MET A 16 -3.19 -0.05 -3.14
C MET A 16 -4.28 1.03 -3.03
N ASP A 17 -4.48 1.55 -1.82
CA ASP A 17 -5.42 2.63 -1.56
C ASP A 17 -5.02 3.51 -0.36
N TRP A 18 -5.51 4.74 -0.33
CA TRP A 18 -5.21 5.73 0.70
C TRP A 18 -6.30 5.81 1.77
N VAL A 19 -5.92 5.56 3.02
CA VAL A 19 -6.74 5.95 4.17
C VAL A 19 -6.40 7.38 4.56
N THR A 20 -7.33 8.31 4.33
CA THR A 20 -7.08 9.76 4.44
C THR A 20 -7.77 10.45 5.63
N LYS A 21 -8.72 9.77 6.29
CA LYS A 21 -9.55 10.34 7.37
C LYS A 21 -9.04 9.97 8.76
N LEU A 22 -7.72 10.00 8.97
CA LEU A 22 -7.15 9.72 10.28
C LEU A 22 -7.16 11.02 11.10
N THR A 23 -7.88 11.01 12.23
CA THR A 23 -7.93 12.16 13.14
C THR A 23 -6.54 12.44 13.69
N SER A 24 -5.97 13.60 13.37
CA SER A 24 -4.65 14.00 13.84
C SER A 24 -4.73 14.36 15.33
N SER A 25 -3.95 13.67 16.18
CA SER A 25 -3.82 13.97 17.62
C SER A 25 -2.38 14.43 17.96
N GLY A 26 -1.84 15.44 17.27
CA GLY A 26 -0.56 16.07 17.62
C GLY A 26 0.55 15.99 16.55
N ASP A 27 1.70 16.60 16.86
CA ASP A 27 2.78 16.94 15.90
C ASP A 27 3.60 15.74 15.36
N ARG A 28 3.41 14.53 15.90
CA ARG A 28 4.13 13.30 15.48
C ARG A 28 3.23 12.22 14.88
N ILE A 29 1.98 12.57 14.55
CA ILE A 29 0.98 11.59 14.17
C ILE A 29 0.86 11.50 12.66
N TYR A 30 1.11 10.30 12.14
CA TYR A 30 0.76 9.92 10.78
C TYR A 30 -0.74 10.16 10.57
N ASN A 31 -1.06 11.03 9.62
CA ASN A 31 -2.44 11.41 9.32
C ASN A 31 -2.96 10.76 8.03
N TYR A 32 -2.10 10.01 7.34
CA TYR A 32 -2.43 9.22 6.16
C TYR A 32 -1.87 7.80 6.34
N CYS A 33 -2.48 6.83 5.67
CA CYS A 33 -1.95 5.47 5.58
C CYS A 33 -2.13 4.94 4.16
N LEU A 34 -1.08 4.42 3.55
CA LEU A 34 -1.18 3.65 2.32
C LEU A 34 -1.37 2.18 2.67
N VAL A 35 -2.49 1.60 2.26
CA VAL A 35 -2.81 0.20 2.45
C VAL A 35 -2.47 -0.53 1.16
N ILE A 36 -1.76 -1.65 1.26
CA ILE A 36 -1.43 -2.49 0.11
C ILE A 36 -1.82 -3.92 0.42
N VAL A 37 -2.62 -4.53 -0.45
CA VAL A 37 -3.07 -5.91 -0.29
C VAL A 37 -2.56 -6.75 -1.46
N ASP A 38 -1.72 -7.73 -1.14
CA ASP A 38 -1.31 -8.76 -2.10
C ASP A 38 -2.52 -9.68 -2.40
N ARG A 39 -2.92 -9.75 -3.67
CA ARG A 39 -4.08 -10.53 -4.12
C ARG A 39 -3.93 -12.01 -3.83
N TYR A 40 -2.73 -12.56 -3.86
CA TYR A 40 -2.47 -13.98 -3.63
C TYR A 40 -2.27 -14.28 -2.14
N ARG A 41 -1.40 -13.51 -1.47
CA ARG A 41 -1.10 -13.75 -0.04
C ARG A 41 -2.20 -13.31 0.91
N LYS A 42 -3.15 -12.48 0.44
CA LYS A 42 -4.23 -11.89 1.25
C LYS A 42 -3.71 -11.26 2.54
N THR A 43 -2.50 -10.71 2.48
CA THR A 43 -1.83 -10.07 3.62
C THR A 43 -1.80 -8.57 3.35
N PRO A 44 -2.36 -7.76 4.26
CA PRO A 44 -2.29 -6.31 4.13
C PRO A 44 -0.94 -5.78 4.64
N ILE A 45 -0.45 -4.75 3.99
CA ILE A 45 0.72 -3.98 4.39
C ILE A 45 0.22 -2.56 4.64
N PHE A 46 0.53 -2.02 5.81
CA PHE A 46 0.16 -0.67 6.21
C PHE A 46 1.41 0.21 6.21
N LEU A 47 1.36 1.31 5.47
CA LEU A 47 2.44 2.26 5.35
C LEU A 47 1.97 3.60 5.91
N PRO A 48 2.23 3.87 7.19
CA PRO A 48 1.84 5.12 7.81
C PRO A 48 2.67 6.27 7.21
N CYS A 49 1.99 7.37 6.87
CA CYS A 49 2.56 8.47 6.11
C CYS A 49 1.86 9.79 6.46
N HIS A 50 2.32 10.88 5.85
CA HIS A 50 1.76 12.20 6.07
C HIS A 50 1.05 12.72 4.82
N LYS A 51 0.00 13.51 5.02
CA LYS A 51 -0.75 14.20 3.96
C LYS A 51 0.16 14.94 2.99
N GLY A 52 1.17 15.62 3.55
CA GLY A 52 2.14 16.44 2.83
C GLY A 52 3.24 15.67 2.11
N ASP A 53 3.31 14.34 2.26
CA ASP A 53 4.35 13.53 1.61
C ASP A 53 4.24 13.67 0.09
N THR A 54 5.39 13.94 -0.53
CA THR A 54 5.48 14.11 -1.98
C THR A 54 5.37 12.76 -2.70
N ALA A 55 5.25 12.80 -4.02
CA ALA A 55 5.34 11.58 -4.84
C ALA A 55 6.69 10.86 -4.64
N MET A 56 7.78 11.59 -4.39
CA MET A 56 9.09 11.00 -4.12
C MET A 56 9.14 10.30 -2.78
N ASP A 57 8.59 10.92 -1.74
CA ASP A 57 8.51 10.31 -0.40
C ASP A 57 7.68 9.02 -0.46
N THR A 58 6.55 9.06 -1.17
CA THR A 58 5.69 7.89 -1.39
C THR A 58 6.41 6.77 -2.14
N ALA A 59 7.14 7.10 -3.21
CA ALA A 59 7.89 6.12 -3.98
C ALA A 59 9.02 5.48 -3.16
N LEU A 60 9.73 6.28 -2.35
CA LEU A 60 10.77 5.78 -1.44
C LEU A 60 10.17 4.88 -0.34
N LEU A 61 9.01 5.26 0.20
CA LEU A 61 8.30 4.46 1.20
C LEU A 61 7.89 3.09 0.62
N LEU A 62 7.27 3.08 -0.55
CA LEU A 62 6.93 1.87 -1.29
C LEU A 62 8.15 0.98 -1.54
N TRP A 63 9.25 1.57 -2.02
CA TRP A 63 10.47 0.83 -2.30
C TRP A 63 11.07 0.19 -1.04
N ASN A 64 11.29 1.00 0.00
CA ASN A 64 11.99 0.60 1.20
C ASN A 64 11.20 -0.41 2.05
N ARG A 65 9.86 -0.35 2.01
CA ARG A 65 9.00 -1.16 2.88
C ARG A 65 8.33 -2.33 2.18
N VAL A 66 7.97 -2.18 0.91
CA VAL A 66 7.16 -3.17 0.20
C VAL A 66 8.03 -4.01 -0.69
N MET A 67 8.78 -3.38 -1.60
CA MET A 67 9.56 -4.10 -2.59
C MET A 67 10.72 -4.87 -1.95
N SER A 68 11.28 -4.35 -0.86
CA SER A 68 12.31 -5.03 -0.06
C SER A 68 11.79 -6.27 0.70
N HIS A 69 10.52 -6.26 1.13
CA HIS A 69 9.96 -7.26 2.04
C HIS A 69 9.04 -8.27 1.34
N ALA A 70 8.09 -7.79 0.55
CA ALA A 70 7.15 -8.61 -0.22
C ALA A 70 7.72 -9.05 -1.58
N GLY A 71 8.76 -8.35 -2.07
CA GLY A 71 9.31 -8.52 -3.41
C GLY A 71 8.58 -7.66 -4.45
N LEU A 72 9.02 -7.76 -5.71
CA LEU A 72 8.45 -6.98 -6.81
C LEU A 72 7.08 -7.51 -7.22
N PHE A 73 6.06 -6.66 -7.17
CA PHE A 73 4.76 -6.89 -7.81
C PHE A 73 4.87 -6.65 -9.31
N LYS A 74 4.15 -7.47 -10.11
CA LYS A 74 4.09 -7.31 -11.58
C LYS A 74 3.09 -6.23 -11.97
N ASP A 75 1.93 -6.26 -11.35
CA ASP A 75 0.87 -5.29 -11.56
C ASP A 75 0.43 -4.72 -10.21
N ILE A 76 0.27 -3.42 -10.11
CA ILE A 76 -0.27 -2.77 -8.93
C ILE A 76 -1.47 -1.94 -9.36
N ILE A 77 -2.59 -2.17 -8.71
CA ILE A 77 -3.86 -1.50 -9.00
C ILE A 77 -4.03 -0.40 -7.96
N SER A 78 -4.17 0.83 -8.41
CA SER A 78 -4.39 2.00 -7.56
C SER A 78 -5.54 2.84 -8.06
N ASP A 79 -6.01 3.77 -7.25
CA ASP A 79 -6.78 4.91 -7.73
C ASP A 79 -5.89 5.87 -8.57
N ARG A 80 -6.49 6.92 -9.12
CA ARG A 80 -5.79 7.92 -9.95
C ARG A 80 -5.17 9.04 -9.11
N ASP A 81 -4.72 8.77 -7.88
CA ASP A 81 -4.09 9.80 -7.06
C ASP A 81 -2.86 10.42 -7.78
N PRO A 82 -2.69 11.76 -7.76
CA PRO A 82 -1.54 12.45 -8.34
C PRO A 82 -0.17 11.90 -7.91
N LYS A 83 -0.07 11.36 -6.69
CA LYS A 83 1.17 10.76 -6.18
C LYS A 83 1.53 9.51 -6.98
N PHE A 84 0.55 8.70 -7.37
CA PHE A 84 0.75 7.48 -8.17
C PHE A 84 0.87 7.76 -9.66
N THR A 85 0.14 8.73 -10.19
CA THR A 85 0.18 9.14 -11.61
C THR A 85 1.40 10.00 -11.96
N SER A 86 2.21 10.39 -10.98
CA SER A 86 3.41 11.20 -11.23
C SER A 86 4.40 10.51 -12.18
N ALA A 87 5.12 11.32 -12.97
CA ALA A 87 6.15 10.81 -13.88
C ALA A 87 7.24 10.04 -13.14
N LEU A 88 7.54 10.42 -11.89
CA LEU A 88 8.50 9.73 -11.04
C LEU A 88 8.04 8.30 -10.72
N CYS A 89 6.82 8.14 -10.20
CA CYS A 89 6.26 6.82 -9.88
C CYS A 89 6.16 5.96 -11.14
N THR A 90 5.66 6.51 -12.25
CA THR A 90 5.56 5.79 -13.53
C THR A 90 6.92 5.30 -14.02
N ASN A 91 7.96 6.15 -13.95
CA ASN A 91 9.31 5.78 -14.37
C ASN A 91 9.95 4.72 -13.46
N ILE A 92 9.73 4.82 -12.14
CA ILE A 92 10.18 3.83 -11.16
C ILE A 92 9.54 2.47 -11.46
N HIS A 93 8.22 2.43 -11.64
CA HIS A 93 7.52 1.19 -11.96
C HIS A 93 8.04 0.56 -13.26
N ARG A 94 8.22 1.37 -14.31
CA ARG A 94 8.79 0.94 -15.59
C ARG A 94 10.20 0.39 -15.45
N PHE A 95 11.07 1.04 -14.68
CA PHE A 95 12.44 0.59 -14.45
C PHE A 95 12.50 -0.80 -13.81
N PHE A 96 11.61 -1.08 -12.85
CA PHE A 96 11.54 -2.37 -12.16
C PHE A 96 10.71 -3.44 -12.87
N GLY A 97 10.17 -3.15 -14.06
CA GLY A 97 9.35 -4.09 -14.81
C GLY A 97 7.97 -4.35 -14.18
N SER A 98 7.50 -3.42 -13.33
CA SER A 98 6.16 -3.42 -12.75
C SER A 98 5.25 -2.45 -13.50
N LYS A 99 3.94 -2.72 -13.51
CA LYS A 99 2.93 -1.86 -14.12
C LYS A 99 2.00 -1.31 -13.06
N LEU A 100 1.75 -0.01 -13.11
CA LEU A 100 0.68 0.61 -12.34
C LEU A 100 -0.57 0.66 -13.22
N LEU A 101 -1.67 0.09 -12.72
CA LEU A 101 -2.98 0.02 -13.36
C LEU A 101 -3.95 0.86 -12.53
N PHE A 102 -4.79 1.64 -13.20
CA PHE A 102 -5.78 2.45 -12.50
C PHE A 102 -7.13 1.74 -12.41
N SER A 103 -7.81 1.86 -11.27
CA SER A 103 -9.10 1.18 -11.00
C SER A 103 -10.20 1.47 -12.03
N THR A 104 -10.16 2.61 -12.73
CA THR A 104 -11.10 2.92 -13.83
C THR A 104 -10.80 2.16 -15.13
N GLU A 105 -9.56 1.74 -15.33
CA GLU A 105 -9.09 0.97 -16.49
C GLU A 105 -9.09 -0.54 -16.20
N TYR A 106 -9.04 -0.90 -14.92
CA TYR A 106 -9.05 -2.28 -14.47
C TYR A 106 -10.49 -2.80 -14.30
N HIS A 107 -10.84 -3.91 -14.96
CA HIS A 107 -12.13 -4.59 -14.82
C HIS A 107 -11.96 -5.96 -14.15
N PRO A 108 -12.03 -6.04 -12.82
CA PRO A 108 -11.92 -7.29 -12.11
C PRO A 108 -13.23 -8.05 -12.09
N GLN A 109 -13.41 -9.02 -12.98
CA GLN A 109 -14.55 -9.94 -12.86
C GLN A 109 -14.51 -10.83 -11.59
N THR A 110 -13.38 -10.89 -10.87
CA THR A 110 -13.14 -11.81 -9.74
C THR A 110 -12.44 -11.17 -8.53
N ASP A 111 -12.33 -9.84 -8.44
CA ASP A 111 -11.45 -9.18 -7.46
C ASP A 111 -12.16 -8.44 -6.31
N GLY A 112 -13.48 -8.61 -6.22
CA GLY A 112 -14.27 -8.05 -5.13
C GLY A 112 -13.85 -8.49 -3.72
N LEU A 113 -13.04 -9.55 -3.57
CA LEU A 113 -12.48 -9.93 -2.27
C LEU A 113 -11.36 -8.99 -1.81
N SER A 114 -10.46 -8.59 -2.71
CA SER A 114 -9.35 -7.70 -2.38
C SER A 114 -9.87 -6.29 -2.13
N GLU A 115 -10.85 -5.85 -2.93
CA GLU A 115 -11.56 -4.57 -2.75
C GLU A 115 -12.30 -4.52 -1.40
N ARG A 116 -13.11 -5.53 -1.06
CA ARG A 116 -13.79 -5.60 0.24
C ARG A 116 -12.81 -5.65 1.42
N MET A 117 -11.65 -6.28 1.23
CA MET A 117 -10.61 -6.32 2.25
C MET A 117 -10.03 -4.94 2.49
N ILE A 118 -9.72 -4.17 1.44
CA ILE A 118 -9.27 -2.78 1.57
C ILE A 118 -10.34 -1.95 2.29
N GLU A 119 -11.59 -2.01 1.84
CA GLU A 119 -12.71 -1.27 2.47
C GLU A 119 -12.85 -1.59 3.97
N THR A 120 -12.77 -2.87 4.34
CA THR A 120 -12.85 -3.29 5.75
C THR A 120 -11.66 -2.75 6.56
N LEU A 121 -10.46 -2.75 5.98
CA LEU A 121 -9.27 -2.25 6.64
C LEU A 121 -9.28 -0.73 6.78
N GLU A 122 -9.78 0.00 5.78
CA GLU A 122 -9.95 1.44 5.84
C GLU A 122 -10.90 1.84 6.97
N ASP A 123 -12.04 1.16 7.08
CA ASP A 123 -13.01 1.40 8.16
C ASP A 123 -12.40 1.04 9.52
N MET A 124 -11.69 -0.09 9.63
CA MET A 124 -11.00 -0.49 10.85
C MET A 124 -9.97 0.56 11.30
N ILE A 125 -9.10 1.01 10.40
CA ILE A 125 -8.07 2.00 10.71
C ILE A 125 -8.74 3.32 11.10
N SER A 126 -9.71 3.80 10.32
CA SER A 126 -10.40 5.05 10.59
C SER A 126 -11.08 5.05 11.96
N ARG A 127 -11.74 3.94 12.33
CA ARG A 127 -12.34 3.77 13.66
C ARG A 127 -11.30 3.69 14.77
N SER A 128 -10.24 2.93 14.57
CA SER A 128 -9.16 2.80 15.57
C SER A 128 -8.57 4.16 15.96
N TYR A 129 -8.35 5.02 14.96
CA TYR A 129 -7.88 6.39 15.15
C TYR A 129 -8.89 7.28 15.88
N ALA A 130 -10.18 7.13 15.59
CA ALA A 130 -11.24 7.85 16.30
C ALA A 130 -11.30 7.48 17.80
N TYR A 131 -10.87 6.28 18.17
CA TYR A 131 -10.73 5.83 19.56
C TYR A 131 -9.37 6.17 20.20
N GLY A 132 -8.49 6.89 19.49
CA GLY A 132 -7.20 7.34 20.00
C GLY A 132 -6.06 6.32 19.86
N LEU A 133 -6.21 5.30 19.00
CA LEU A 133 -5.08 4.44 18.62
C LEU A 133 -4.20 5.16 17.61
N GLU A 134 -2.89 5.10 17.84
CA GLU A 134 -1.88 5.77 17.03
C GLU A 134 -0.88 4.73 16.48
N PHE A 135 -0.33 4.96 15.29
CA PHE A 135 0.79 4.14 14.80
C PHE A 135 2.00 4.39 15.69
N LYS A 136 2.54 3.32 16.28
CA LYS A 136 3.69 3.39 17.18
C LYS A 136 4.97 3.84 16.46
N ASP A 137 5.14 3.41 15.22
CA ASP A 137 6.29 3.75 14.37
C ASP A 137 5.95 3.58 12.88
N SER A 138 6.96 3.77 12.01
CA SER A 138 6.84 3.63 10.55
C SER A 138 6.61 2.20 10.03
N TYR A 139 6.55 1.19 10.91
CA TYR A 139 6.40 -0.23 10.60
C TYR A 139 4.99 -0.77 10.92
N GLY A 140 4.09 0.05 11.49
CA GLY A 140 2.68 -0.28 11.70
C GLY A 140 2.28 -0.44 13.18
N PHE A 141 1.15 -1.13 13.42
CA PHE A 141 0.70 -1.49 14.78
C PHE A 141 1.40 -2.77 15.22
N THR A 142 2.51 -2.66 15.96
CA THR A 142 3.05 -3.81 16.70
C THR A 142 2.42 -3.84 18.09
N HIS A 143 1.80 -4.96 18.48
CA HIS A 143 1.63 -5.25 19.90
C HIS A 143 3.02 -5.41 20.50
N ASP A 144 3.35 -4.56 21.47
CA ASP A 144 4.52 -4.78 22.30
C ASP A 144 4.35 -6.11 23.05
N CYS A 145 5.21 -7.06 22.72
CA CYS A 145 5.48 -8.21 23.59
C CYS A 145 6.46 -7.78 24.68
#